data_AF-A0A7V3SUZ4-F1
#
_entry.id   AF-A0A7V3SUZ4-F1
#
_cell.length_a   1.000
_cell.length_b   1.000
_cell.length_c   1.000
_cell.angle_alpha   90.00
_cell.angle_beta   90.00
_cell.angle_gamma   90.00
#
_symmetry.space_group_name_H-M   'P 1'
#
loop_
_entity.id
_entity.type
_entity.pdbx_description
1 polymer ?
#
loop_
_entity_poly.entity_id
_entity_poly.type
_entity_poly.pdbx_seq_one_letter_code
_entity_poly.pdbx_strand_id
1 'polypeptide(L)'
;MDKNVLVLSNKLKNRIRKFLIGEKLLNLIDKNKRETIFDFFNKVEDAYLDVLIVNKRLDILSEHKYFRNSIKSKLVNEETIKVLENKYKGEELGKIIEKLRKKIYTREISTKKQMFNYVNNILHNIHYRS
;
A
#
# COMPACT_ATOMS: atom_id res chain seq x y z
N MET A 1 33.21 -1.74 13.91
CA MET A 1 32.47 -1.03 12.84
C MET A 1 31.37 -0.23 13.52
N ASP A 2 31.32 1.07 13.27
CA ASP A 2 30.45 1.98 14.02
C ASP A 2 28.96 1.66 13.75
N LYS A 3 28.14 1.56 14.81
CA LYS A 3 26.74 1.06 14.73
C LYS A 3 25.91 1.87 13.72
N ASN A 4 26.21 3.16 13.59
CA ASN A 4 25.55 4.07 12.66
C ASN A 4 25.87 3.76 11.18
N VAL A 5 27.11 3.38 10.88
CA VAL A 5 27.55 3.02 9.52
C VAL A 5 26.87 1.72 9.07
N LEU A 6 26.73 0.74 9.97
CA LEU A 6 26.03 -0.51 9.67
C LEU A 6 24.53 -0.29 9.39
N VAL A 7 23.87 0.57 10.18
CA VAL A 7 22.46 0.92 9.95
C VAL A 7 22.27 1.62 8.61
N LEU A 8 23.14 2.57 8.26
CA LEU A 8 23.10 3.26 6.96
C LEU A 8 23.34 2.29 5.80
N SER A 9 24.33 1.40 5.92
CA SER A 9 24.62 0.39 4.91
C SER A 9 23.42 -0.53 4.65
N ASN A 10 22.76 -0.99 5.72
CA ASN A 10 21.56 -1.83 5.59
C ASN A 10 20.38 -1.08 4.95
N LYS A 11 20.19 0.21 5.28
CA LYS A 11 19.17 1.04 4.63
C LYS A 11 19.43 1.20 3.13
N LEU A 12 20.67 1.48 2.74
CA LEU A 12 21.08 1.58 1.33
C LEU A 12 20.86 0.26 0.60
N LYS A 13 21.31 -0.86 1.17
CA LYS A 13 21.12 -2.19 0.59
C LYS A 13 19.63 -2.51 0.37
N ASN A 14 18.78 -2.19 1.34
CA ASN A 14 17.33 -2.39 1.22
C ASN A 14 16.71 -1.50 0.14
N ARG A 15 17.12 -0.23 0.05
CA ARG A 15 16.64 0.69 -0.99
C ARG A 15 17.05 0.23 -2.39
N ILE A 16 18.29 -0.22 -2.57
CA ILE A 16 18.78 -0.80 -3.83
C ILE A 16 17.97 -2.05 -4.20
N ARG A 17 17.73 -2.96 -3.22
CA ARG A 17 16.91 -4.16 -3.46
C ARG A 17 15.50 -3.80 -3.91
N LYS A 18 14.86 -2.83 -3.26
CA LYS A 18 13.53 -2.34 -3.63
C LYS A 18 13.52 -1.67 -5.01
N PHE A 19 14.55 -0.89 -5.33
CA PHE A 19 14.73 -0.29 -6.65
C PHE A 19 14.74 -1.37 -7.75
N LEU A 20 15.57 -2.42 -7.60
CA LEU A 20 15.65 -3.52 -8.56
C LEU A 20 14.34 -4.29 -8.70
N ILE A 21 13.58 -4.45 -7.61
CA ILE A 21 12.22 -5.01 -7.67
C ILE A 21 11.31 -4.08 -8.48
N GLY A 22 11.38 -2.78 -8.24
CA GLY A 22 10.60 -1.78 -8.95
C GLY A 22 10.88 -1.76 -10.45
N GLU A 23 12.14 -1.85 -10.87
CA GLU A 23 12.50 -1.93 -12.29
C GLU A 23 11.83 -3.11 -12.99
N LYS A 24 11.79 -4.29 -12.34
CA LYS A 24 11.09 -5.46 -12.88
C LYS A 24 9.58 -5.25 -12.96
N LEU A 25 9.00 -4.58 -11.97
CA LEU A 25 7.55 -4.33 -11.90
C LEU A 25 7.08 -3.23 -12.86
N LEU A 26 7.93 -2.27 -13.23
CA LEU A 26 7.57 -1.14 -14.10
C LEU A 26 6.92 -1.57 -15.43
N ASN A 27 7.41 -2.66 -16.01
CA ASN A 27 6.91 -3.21 -17.27
C ASN A 27 5.52 -3.84 -17.14
N LEU A 28 5.08 -4.12 -15.92
CA LEU A 28 3.77 -4.72 -15.62
C LEU A 28 2.72 -3.66 -15.25
N ILE A 29 3.11 -2.39 -15.16
CA ILE A 29 2.20 -1.30 -14.80
C ILE A 29 1.38 -0.90 -16.02
N ASP A 30 0.07 -1.11 -15.91
CA ASP A 30 -0.91 -0.51 -16.81
C ASP A 30 -1.33 0.85 -16.23
N LYS A 31 -0.91 1.94 -16.89
CA LYS A 31 -1.21 3.31 -16.45
C LYS A 31 -2.70 3.61 -16.34
N ASN A 32 -3.56 2.84 -17.00
CA ASN A 32 -5.00 3.00 -16.93
C ASN A 32 -5.62 2.23 -15.74
N LYS A 33 -4.85 1.34 -15.11
CA LYS A 33 -5.29 0.52 -13.97
C LYS A 33 -4.58 0.96 -12.71
N ARG A 34 -5.25 1.83 -11.95
CA ARG A 34 -4.80 2.30 -10.63
C ARG A 34 -4.39 1.18 -9.68
N GLU A 35 -5.05 0.04 -9.72
CA GLU A 35 -4.66 -1.11 -8.89
C GLU A 35 -3.20 -1.52 -9.08
N THR A 36 -2.71 -1.56 -10.32
CA THR A 36 -1.33 -1.97 -10.63
C THR A 36 -0.32 -0.93 -10.18
N ILE A 37 -0.68 0.35 -10.26
CA ILE A 37 0.12 1.48 -9.76
C ILE A 37 0.21 1.43 -8.23
N PHE A 38 -0.90 1.15 -7.54
CA PHE A 38 -0.90 0.97 -6.08
C PHE A 38 0.01 -0.18 -5.67
N ASP A 39 -0.11 -1.33 -6.32
CA ASP A 39 0.69 -2.51 -6.00
C ASP A 39 2.18 -2.25 -6.21
N PHE A 40 2.53 -1.50 -7.26
CA PHE A 40 3.90 -1.03 -7.48
C PHE A 40 4.38 -0.14 -6.33
N PHE A 41 3.64 0.92 -5.99
CA PHE A 41 4.04 1.81 -4.90
C PHE A 41 4.14 1.09 -3.55
N ASN A 42 3.22 0.16 -3.28
CA ASN A 42 3.20 -0.59 -2.04
C ASN A 42 4.38 -1.56 -1.93
N LYS A 43 4.75 -2.26 -3.01
CA LYS A 43 5.88 -3.21 -3.02
C LYS A 43 7.25 -2.53 -3.04
N VAL A 44 7.37 -1.40 -3.72
CA VAL A 44 8.64 -0.68 -3.88
C VAL A 44 8.88 0.30 -2.73
N GLU A 45 7.84 0.67 -1.99
CA GLU A 45 7.89 1.53 -0.82
C GLU A 45 8.71 2.81 -1.05
N ASP A 46 9.65 3.16 -0.19
CA ASP A 46 10.45 4.38 -0.27
C ASP A 46 11.32 4.52 -1.53
N ALA A 47 11.52 3.45 -2.31
CA ALA A 47 12.32 3.49 -3.53
C ALA A 47 11.52 3.85 -4.80
N TYR A 48 10.18 4.00 -4.75
CA TYR A 48 9.40 4.17 -6.00
C TYR A 48 9.77 5.45 -6.75
N LEU A 49 10.12 6.53 -6.04
CA LEU A 49 10.52 7.79 -6.68
C LEU A 49 11.78 7.62 -7.51
N ASP A 50 12.78 6.92 -6.96
CA ASP A 50 14.03 6.65 -7.64
C ASP A 50 13.77 5.85 -8.92
N VAL A 51 12.96 4.79 -8.81
CA VAL A 51 12.59 3.93 -9.92
C VAL A 51 11.90 4.72 -11.03
N LEU A 52 10.91 5.55 -10.68
CA LEU A 52 10.16 6.36 -11.64
C LEU A 52 11.04 7.43 -12.32
N ILE A 53 11.90 8.10 -11.56
CA ILE A 53 12.78 9.17 -12.08
C ILE A 53 13.80 8.59 -13.05
N VAL A 54 14.52 7.52 -12.65
CA VAL A 54 15.55 6.89 -13.48
C VAL A 54 14.96 6.36 -14.79
N ASN A 55 13.77 5.76 -14.72
CA ASN A 55 13.08 5.19 -15.89
C ASN A 55 12.19 6.21 -16.63
N LYS A 56 12.23 7.50 -16.27
CA LYS A 56 11.47 8.59 -16.91
C LYS A 56 9.94 8.34 -16.95
N ARG A 57 9.40 7.59 -15.99
CA ARG A 57 7.96 7.28 -15.86
C ARG A 57 7.20 8.36 -15.08
N LEU A 58 7.29 9.60 -15.57
CA LEU A 58 6.65 10.76 -14.96
C LEU A 58 5.11 10.71 -15.06
N ASP A 59 4.58 9.93 -16.01
CA ASP A 59 3.15 9.64 -16.15
C ASP A 59 2.57 9.05 -14.85
N ILE A 60 3.30 8.12 -14.23
CA ILE A 60 2.90 7.49 -12.96
C ILE A 60 3.21 8.40 -11.76
N LEU A 61 4.24 9.25 -11.84
CA LEU A 61 4.63 10.12 -10.72
C LEU A 61 3.48 11.03 -10.24
N SER A 62 2.60 11.44 -11.15
CA SER A 62 1.39 12.22 -10.84
C SER A 62 0.48 11.54 -9.80
N GLU A 63 0.48 10.21 -9.73
CA GLU A 63 -0.36 9.41 -8.86
C GLU A 63 0.17 9.31 -7.40
N HIS A 64 1.42 9.70 -7.16
CA HIS A 64 2.07 9.71 -5.84
C HIS A 64 1.25 10.45 -4.77
N LYS A 65 0.66 11.60 -5.13
CA LYS A 65 -0.16 12.39 -4.20
C LYS A 65 -1.36 11.58 -3.71
N TYR A 66 -2.03 10.86 -4.60
CA TYR A 66 -3.18 10.03 -4.25
C TYR A 66 -2.75 8.84 -3.39
N PHE A 67 -1.61 8.21 -3.71
CA PHE A 67 -1.08 7.11 -2.90
C PHE A 67 -0.73 7.55 -1.48
N ARG A 68 -0.01 8.68 -1.32
CA ARG A 68 0.27 9.21 0.03
C ARG A 68 -1.02 9.52 0.80
N ASN A 69 -2.03 10.05 0.13
CA ASN A 69 -3.32 10.34 0.75
C ASN A 69 -4.07 9.07 1.16
N SER A 70 -3.99 7.97 0.39
CA SER A 70 -4.60 6.70 0.78
C SER A 70 -3.91 6.07 1.98
N ILE A 71 -2.58 6.17 2.08
CA ILE A 71 -1.82 5.68 3.25
C ILE A 71 -2.12 6.50 4.50
N LYS A 72 -2.18 7.83 4.37
CA LYS A 72 -2.47 8.76 5.48
C LYS A 72 -3.97 9.01 5.70
N SER A 73 -4.83 8.24 5.04
CA SER A 73 -6.26 8.48 5.06
C SER A 73 -6.81 8.33 6.48
N LYS A 74 -7.57 9.32 6.94
CA LYS A 74 -8.31 9.25 8.21
C LYS A 74 -9.39 8.16 8.22
N LEU A 75 -9.67 7.54 7.07
CA LEU A 75 -10.61 6.41 6.97
C LEU A 75 -10.04 5.12 7.57
N VAL A 76 -8.72 4.92 7.53
CA VAL A 76 -8.06 3.77 8.17
C VAL A 76 -7.26 4.30 9.36
N ASN A 77 -7.99 4.73 10.39
CA ASN A 77 -7.44 5.22 11.64
C ASN A 77 -7.28 4.08 12.67
N GLU A 78 -6.70 4.39 13.83
CA GLU A 78 -6.50 3.43 14.92
C GLU A 78 -7.80 2.74 15.37
N GLU A 79 -8.92 3.47 15.43
CA GLU A 79 -10.22 2.90 15.79
C GLU A 79 -10.67 1.82 14.80
N THR A 80 -10.53 2.09 13.50
CA THR A 80 -10.86 1.12 12.43
C THR A 80 -9.98 -0.11 12.53
N ILE A 81 -8.70 0.07 12.83
CA ILE A 81 -7.75 -1.03 13.01
C ILE A 81 -8.12 -1.87 14.24
N LYS A 82 -8.44 -1.23 15.39
CA LYS A 82 -8.88 -1.94 16.61
C LYS A 82 -10.14 -2.79 16.39
N VAL A 83 -11.11 -2.28 15.61
CA VAL A 83 -12.31 -3.05 15.25
C VAL A 83 -11.95 -4.30 14.44
N LEU A 84 -10.99 -4.18 13.51
CA LEU A 84 -10.51 -5.31 12.72
C LEU A 84 -9.66 -6.29 13.54
N GLU A 85 -8.84 -5.79 14.47
CA GLU A 85 -7.99 -6.58 15.38
C GLU A 85 -8.79 -7.55 16.27
N ASN A 86 -10.04 -7.21 16.59
CA ASN A 86 -10.92 -8.09 17.35
C ASN A 86 -11.24 -9.40 16.60
N LYS A 87 -11.14 -9.41 15.27
CA LYS A 87 -11.47 -10.58 14.42
C LYS A 87 -10.28 -11.13 13.62
N TYR A 88 -9.27 -10.31 13.32
CA TYR A 88 -8.11 -10.70 12.53
C TYR A 88 -6.82 -10.32 13.25
N LYS A 89 -5.77 -11.15 13.12
CA LYS A 89 -4.48 -10.91 13.77
C LYS A 89 -3.32 -11.12 12.80
N GLY A 90 -2.18 -10.49 13.11
CA GLY A 90 -0.94 -10.68 12.37
C GLY A 90 -1.06 -10.35 10.89
N GLU A 91 -0.64 -11.30 10.03
CA GLU A 91 -0.57 -11.12 8.58
C GLU A 91 -1.94 -10.89 7.92
N GLU A 92 -3.00 -11.53 8.43
CA GLU A 92 -4.34 -11.39 7.88
C GLU A 92 -4.88 -9.97 8.04
N LEU A 93 -4.66 -9.37 9.22
CA LEU A 93 -5.01 -7.98 9.47
C LEU A 93 -4.26 -7.04 8.51
N GLY A 94 -2.96 -7.29 8.30
CA GLY A 94 -2.14 -6.54 7.35
C GLY A 94 -2.72 -6.58 5.93
N LYS A 95 -3.10 -7.77 5.45
CA LYS A 95 -3.73 -7.95 4.13
C LYS A 95 -5.05 -7.19 4.00
N ILE A 96 -5.87 -7.16 5.06
CA ILE A 96 -7.14 -6.43 5.06
C ILE A 96 -6.90 -4.92 5.00
N ILE A 97 -5.96 -4.41 5.80
CA ILE A 97 -5.58 -2.99 5.80
C ILE A 97 -5.04 -2.58 4.43
N GLU A 98 -4.18 -3.40 3.82
CA GLU A 98 -3.67 -3.16 2.47
C GLU A 98 -4.81 -3.10 1.45
N LYS A 99 -5.74 -4.07 1.49
CA LYS A 99 -6.90 -4.12 0.60
C LYS A 99 -7.80 -2.88 0.76
N LEU A 100 -8.01 -2.42 1.99
CA LEU A 100 -8.74 -1.18 2.29
C LEU A 100 -8.05 0.04 1.68
N ARG A 101 -6.73 0.17 1.88
CA ARG A 101 -5.94 1.28 1.32
C ARG A 101 -5.95 1.27 -0.20
N LYS A 102 -5.88 0.09 -0.82
CA LYS A 102 -6.00 -0.07 -2.26
C LYS A 102 -7.36 0.42 -2.76
N LYS A 103 -8.45 0.05 -2.10
CA LYS A 103 -9.81 0.52 -2.44
C LYS A 103 -10.02 2.02 -2.24
N ILE A 104 -9.36 2.62 -1.24
CA ILE A 104 -9.36 4.07 -1.05
C ILE A 104 -8.60 4.75 -2.19
N TYR A 105 -7.44 4.21 -2.56
CA TYR A 105 -6.64 4.73 -3.66
C TYR A 105 -7.36 4.64 -5.01
N THR A 106 -8.02 3.52 -5.31
CA THR A 106 -8.83 3.34 -6.53
C THR A 106 -10.14 4.14 -6.52
N ARG A 107 -10.47 4.81 -5.40
CA ARG A 107 -11.70 5.59 -5.16
C ARG A 107 -12.98 4.76 -5.07
N GLU A 108 -12.88 3.45 -4.87
CA GLU A 108 -14.02 2.60 -4.54
C GLU A 108 -14.58 2.93 -3.15
N ILE A 109 -13.71 3.40 -2.24
CA ILE A 109 -14.08 3.86 -0.91
C ILE A 109 -13.62 5.31 -0.76
N SER A 110 -14.57 6.25 -0.73
CA SER A 110 -14.28 7.67 -0.52
C SER A 110 -14.85 8.22 0.78
N THR A 111 -15.78 7.48 1.42
CA THR A 111 -16.49 7.91 2.63
C THR A 111 -16.34 6.93 3.79
N LYS A 112 -16.54 7.42 5.02
CA LYS A 112 -16.61 6.56 6.22
C LYS A 112 -17.70 5.50 6.10
N LYS A 113 -18.88 5.86 5.57
CA LYS A 113 -20.00 4.92 5.40
C LYS A 113 -19.65 3.75 4.48
N GLN A 114 -19.04 4.02 3.33
CA GLN A 114 -18.57 2.96 2.42
C GLN A 114 -17.51 2.08 3.06
N MET A 115 -16.58 2.68 3.82
CA MET A 115 -15.56 1.94 4.56
C MET A 115 -16.20 0.99 5.58
N PHE A 116 -17.12 1.47 6.41
CA PHE A 116 -17.83 0.64 7.40
C PHE A 116 -18.64 -0.47 6.74
N ASN A 117 -19.37 -0.20 5.66
CA ASN A 117 -20.11 -1.22 4.92
C ASN A 117 -19.18 -2.30 4.38
N TYR A 118 -18.02 -1.90 3.84
CA TYR A 118 -17.04 -2.84 3.31
C TYR A 118 -16.41 -3.70 4.42
N VAL A 119 -16.04 -3.08 5.55
CA VAL A 119 -15.57 -3.80 6.74
C VAL A 119 -16.63 -4.77 7.23
N ASN A 120 -17.88 -4.33 7.42
CA ASN A 120 -18.97 -5.20 7.84
C ASN A 120 -19.22 -6.36 6.86
N ASN A 121 -19.16 -6.12 5.56
CA ASN A 121 -19.25 -7.19 4.55
C ASN A 121 -18.11 -8.19 4.66
N ILE A 122 -16.87 -7.74 4.94
CA ILE A 122 -15.76 -8.64 5.24
C ILE A 122 -16.07 -9.46 6.51
N LEU A 123 -16.62 -8.83 7.55
CA LEU A 123 -16.97 -9.50 8.80
C LEU A 123 -18.16 -10.48 8.68
N HIS A 124 -19.12 -10.21 7.78
CA HIS A 124 -20.33 -11.03 7.59
C HIS A 124 -20.15 -12.18 6.60
N ASN A 125 -19.36 -12.01 5.54
CA ASN A 125 -19.12 -13.07 4.53
C ASN A 125 -18.38 -14.29 5.10
N ILE A 126 -17.87 -14.22 6.33
CA ILE A 126 -17.24 -15.35 7.02
C ILE A 126 -18.26 -16.17 7.81
N HIS A 127 -19.35 -15.55 8.31
CA HIS A 127 -20.34 -16.25 9.12
C HIS A 127 -21.15 -17.29 8.33
N TYR A 128 -21.16 -17.20 6.99
CA TYR A 128 -21.79 -18.16 6.08
C TYR A 128 -20.82 -19.22 5.53
N ARG A 129 -19.55 -19.22 5.97
CA ARG A 129 -18.52 -20.21 5.56
C ARG A 129 -18.01 -21.05 6.73
N SER A 130 -18.61 -20.93 7.92
CA SER A 130 -18.32 -21.75 9.10
C SER A 130 -19.45 -22.74 9.34
#